data_AF-A0A137QMD0-F1
#
_entry.id   AF-A0A137QMD0-F1
#
_cell.length_a   1.000
_cell.length_b   1.000
_cell.length_c   1.000
_cell.angle_alpha   90.00
_cell.angle_beta   90.00
_cell.angle_gamma   90.00
#
_symmetry.space_group_name_H-M   'P 1'
#
loop_
_entity.id
_entity.type
_entity.pdbx_description
1 polymer ?
#
loop_
_entity_poly.entity_id
_entity_poly.type
_entity_poly.pdbx_seq_one_letter_code
_entity_poly.pdbx_strand_id
1 'polypeptide(L)'
;AYKTSWGLKVPGSEHGWILGRFTDLVEKHIDALASFKALNVGKPFPATRSFDLGNSVDFIRYYAGWAGKVHGKTIQTTEKKMAYTQHEPWEVVAGIIPWNTSLMMLMMKLAPALAIGNTIVIKTLELTPFTALFVADLLNEAGIPPGAVNIINKYSIGAAIASYPNINKISFTESTITGQKILKAAAELNMKEVMLELEEKSPTIIFNNADLDQAVKWAV
;
A
#
# COMPACT_ATOMS: atom_id res chain seq x y z
N ALA A 1 6.54 17.81 1.42
CA ALA A 1 5.72 17.37 0.29
C ALA A 1 4.25 17.74 0.46
N TYR A 2 3.49 17.14 1.39
CA TYR A 2 2.03 17.30 1.46
C TYR A 2 1.55 18.76 1.46
N LYS A 3 2.18 19.62 2.27
CA LYS A 3 1.77 21.03 2.38
C LYS A 3 2.10 21.90 1.16
N THR A 4 2.98 21.45 0.26
CA THR A 4 3.62 22.32 -0.74
C THR A 4 3.55 21.83 -2.18
N SER A 5 3.67 20.53 -2.43
CA SER A 5 3.94 19.96 -3.76
C SER A 5 3.13 18.71 -4.08
N TRP A 6 2.38 18.17 -3.12
CA TRP A 6 1.53 16.99 -3.26
C TRP A 6 0.18 17.22 -2.57
N GLY A 7 -0.67 16.19 -2.51
CA GLY A 7 -1.99 16.30 -1.90
C GLY A 7 -2.91 17.18 -2.71
N LEU A 8 -3.73 17.99 -2.05
CA LEU A 8 -4.72 18.84 -2.75
C LEU A 8 -4.10 19.97 -3.59
N LYS A 9 -2.77 20.11 -3.62
CA LYS A 9 -2.06 20.99 -4.55
C LYS A 9 -1.98 20.43 -5.97
N VAL A 10 -2.20 19.12 -6.11
CA VAL A 10 -2.20 18.40 -7.38
C VAL A 10 -3.63 17.86 -7.57
N PRO A 11 -4.28 18.13 -8.72
CA PRO A 11 -5.61 17.59 -9.00
C PRO A 11 -5.62 16.06 -8.95
N GLY A 12 -6.73 15.47 -8.49
CA GLY A 12 -6.86 14.01 -8.43
C GLY A 12 -6.66 13.32 -9.79
N SER A 13 -6.99 13.97 -10.90
CA SER A 13 -6.68 13.47 -12.24
C SER A 13 -5.18 13.36 -12.49
N GLU A 14 -4.38 14.32 -12.02
CA GLU A 14 -2.93 14.34 -12.14
C GLU A 14 -2.27 13.28 -11.25
N HIS A 15 -2.81 13.01 -10.05
CA HIS A 15 -2.41 11.81 -9.29
C HIS A 15 -2.61 10.53 -10.12
N GLY A 16 -3.75 10.42 -10.81
CA GLY A 16 -4.06 9.29 -11.70
C GLY A 16 -3.07 9.16 -12.85
N TRP A 17 -2.72 10.27 -13.52
CA TRP A 17 -1.73 10.29 -14.59
C TRP A 17 -0.33 9.89 -14.11
N ILE A 18 0.10 10.37 -12.94
CA ILE A 18 1.39 10.00 -12.34
C ILE A 18 1.41 8.51 -11.99
N LEU A 19 0.34 7.99 -11.36
CA LEU A 19 0.23 6.56 -11.06
C LEU A 19 0.18 5.71 -12.33
N GLY A 20 -0.46 6.17 -13.41
CA GLY A 20 -0.45 5.50 -14.70
C GLY A 20 0.96 5.41 -15.29
N ARG A 21 1.71 6.53 -15.32
CA ARG A 21 3.12 6.51 -15.74
C ARG A 21 3.96 5.58 -14.88
N PHE A 22 3.73 5.58 -13.58
CA PHE A 22 4.40 4.65 -12.67
C PHE A 22 4.06 3.19 -12.98
N THR A 23 2.80 2.86 -13.29
CA THR A 23 2.41 1.51 -13.76
C THR A 23 3.21 1.10 -15.00
N ASP A 24 3.29 1.98 -16.00
CA ASP A 24 3.99 1.70 -17.26
C ASP A 24 5.49 1.45 -17.02
N LEU A 25 6.10 2.20 -16.10
CA LEU A 25 7.49 2.00 -15.67
C LEU A 25 7.69 0.65 -14.95
N VAL A 26 6.76 0.27 -14.07
CA VAL A 26 6.80 -1.03 -13.38
C VAL A 26 6.67 -2.18 -14.40
N GLU A 27 5.77 -2.07 -15.38
CA GLU A 27 5.62 -3.05 -16.46
C GLU A 27 6.89 -3.16 -17.31
N LYS A 28 7.46 -2.01 -17.70
CA LYS A 28 8.72 -1.95 -18.47
C LYS A 28 9.88 -2.64 -17.74
N HIS A 29 9.92 -2.55 -16.42
CA HIS A 29 10.98 -3.12 -15.59
C HIS A 29 10.58 -4.41 -14.86
N ILE A 30 9.53 -5.10 -15.33
CA ILE A 30 8.96 -6.29 -14.67
C ILE A 30 9.98 -7.41 -14.48
N ASP A 31 10.85 -7.66 -15.46
CA ASP A 31 11.87 -8.72 -15.40
C ASP A 31 12.97 -8.40 -14.37
N ALA A 32 13.36 -7.12 -14.25
CA ALA A 32 14.32 -6.69 -13.24
C ALA A 32 13.72 -6.81 -11.83
N LEU A 33 12.48 -6.34 -11.65
CA LEU A 33 11.75 -6.46 -10.38
C LEU A 33 11.55 -7.92 -9.97
N ALA A 34 11.22 -8.79 -10.92
CA ALA A 34 11.06 -10.23 -10.69
C ALA A 34 12.39 -10.86 -10.27
N SER A 35 13.49 -10.48 -10.92
CA SER A 35 14.84 -10.94 -10.59
C SER A 35 15.26 -10.52 -9.18
N PHE A 36 15.08 -9.24 -8.82
CA PHE A 36 15.37 -8.76 -7.47
C PHE A 36 14.58 -9.51 -6.43
N LYS A 37 13.28 -9.71 -6.66
CA LYS A 37 12.44 -10.41 -5.69
C LYS A 37 12.79 -11.90 -5.59
N ALA A 38 13.09 -12.57 -6.70
CA ALA A 38 13.53 -13.96 -6.70
C ALA A 38 14.84 -14.13 -5.91
N LEU A 39 15.81 -13.24 -6.10
CA LEU A 39 17.09 -13.28 -5.38
C LEU A 39 16.97 -12.93 -3.90
N ASN A 40 16.04 -12.04 -3.55
CA ASN A 40 15.94 -11.48 -2.20
C ASN A 40 15.01 -12.29 -1.28
N VAL A 41 13.94 -12.87 -1.84
CA VAL A 41 12.90 -13.63 -1.12
C VAL A 41 13.03 -15.14 -1.37
N GLY A 42 13.63 -15.55 -2.49
CA GLY A 42 13.76 -16.96 -2.88
C GLY A 42 12.56 -17.53 -3.65
N LYS A 43 11.58 -16.70 -4.02
CA LYS A 43 10.41 -17.15 -4.79
C LYS A 43 10.80 -17.43 -6.26
N PRO A 44 10.28 -18.49 -6.91
CA PRO A 44 10.59 -18.78 -8.31
C PRO A 44 10.31 -17.59 -9.23
N PHE A 45 11.24 -17.30 -10.13
CA PHE A 45 11.15 -16.15 -11.04
C PHE A 45 9.86 -16.16 -11.88
N PRO A 46 9.44 -17.27 -12.55
CA PRO A 46 8.25 -17.26 -13.38
C PRO A 46 6.98 -16.92 -12.59
N ALA A 47 6.81 -17.52 -11.41
CA ALA A 47 5.67 -17.26 -10.53
C ALA A 47 5.69 -15.82 -9.98
N THR A 48 6.87 -15.28 -9.66
CA THR A 48 7.02 -13.90 -9.20
C THR A 48 6.66 -12.90 -10.31
N ARG A 49 7.11 -13.17 -11.54
CA ARG A 49 6.87 -12.33 -12.71
C ARG A 49 5.40 -12.33 -13.12
N SER A 50 4.77 -13.50 -13.21
CA SER A 50 3.38 -13.60 -13.69
C SER A 50 2.36 -13.22 -12.64
N PHE A 51 2.49 -13.75 -11.41
CA PHE A 51 1.46 -13.61 -10.39
C PHE A 51 1.68 -12.36 -9.54
N ASP A 52 2.82 -12.25 -8.86
CA ASP A 52 3.02 -11.16 -7.89
C ASP A 52 3.11 -9.80 -8.59
N LEU A 53 3.88 -9.72 -9.67
CA LEU A 53 4.09 -8.49 -10.43
C LEU A 53 2.90 -8.14 -11.31
N GLY A 54 2.29 -9.13 -11.98
CA GLY A 54 1.05 -8.93 -12.73
C GLY A 54 -0.05 -8.33 -11.85
N ASN A 55 -0.31 -8.94 -10.68
CA ASN A 55 -1.29 -8.42 -9.73
C ASN A 55 -0.90 -7.03 -9.20
N SER A 56 0.40 -6.77 -8.99
CA SER A 56 0.87 -5.44 -8.54
C SER A 56 0.58 -4.35 -9.57
N VAL A 57 0.81 -4.64 -10.86
CA VAL A 57 0.52 -3.74 -11.98
C VAL A 57 -0.96 -3.42 -12.06
N ASP A 58 -1.80 -4.46 -12.04
CA ASP A 58 -3.25 -4.31 -12.09
C ASP A 58 -3.77 -3.50 -10.91
N PHE A 59 -3.20 -3.73 -9.72
CA PHE A 59 -3.54 -3.00 -8.51
C PHE A 59 -3.20 -1.50 -8.63
N ILE A 60 -2.00 -1.14 -9.10
CA ILE A 60 -1.64 0.27 -9.31
C ILE A 60 -2.60 0.91 -10.33
N ARG A 61 -2.84 0.22 -11.45
CA ARG A 61 -3.71 0.70 -12.54
C ARG A 61 -5.14 0.93 -12.05
N TYR A 62 -5.66 0.04 -11.20
CA TYR A 62 -6.96 0.19 -10.56
C TYR A 62 -7.05 1.45 -9.70
N TYR A 63 -6.05 1.71 -8.85
CA TYR A 63 -6.05 2.91 -7.99
C TYR A 63 -5.72 4.21 -8.74
N ALA A 64 -4.93 4.14 -9.82
CA ALA A 64 -4.81 5.25 -10.76
C ALA A 64 -6.19 5.65 -11.31
N GLY A 65 -7.04 4.64 -11.60
CA GLY A 65 -8.43 4.83 -12.00
C GLY A 65 -9.31 5.47 -10.91
N TRP A 66 -9.05 5.24 -9.63
CA TRP A 66 -9.79 5.87 -8.52
C TRP A 66 -9.39 7.33 -8.25
N ALA A 67 -8.21 7.74 -8.71
CA ALA A 67 -7.73 9.09 -8.51
C ALA A 67 -8.70 10.11 -9.13
N GLY A 68 -9.11 11.10 -8.32
CA GLY A 68 -10.11 12.10 -8.69
C GLY A 68 -11.57 11.59 -8.74
N LYS A 69 -11.86 10.33 -8.37
CA LYS A 69 -13.20 9.74 -8.36
C LYS A 69 -13.73 9.42 -6.96
N VAL A 70 -13.05 9.89 -5.92
CA VAL A 70 -13.48 9.73 -4.54
C VAL A 70 -14.49 10.83 -4.21
N HIS A 71 -15.78 10.49 -4.32
CA HIS A 71 -16.88 11.43 -4.10
C HIS A 71 -17.46 11.29 -2.69
N GLY A 72 -17.85 12.42 -2.11
CA GLY A 72 -18.74 12.44 -0.96
C GLY A 72 -20.21 12.32 -1.36
N LYS A 73 -21.12 12.65 -0.44
CA LYS A 73 -22.57 12.57 -0.64
C LYS A 73 -23.22 13.91 -0.32
N THR A 74 -24.25 14.28 -1.06
CA THR A 74 -25.22 15.30 -0.64
C THR A 74 -26.33 14.62 0.17
N ILE A 75 -26.69 15.17 1.32
CA ILE A 75 -27.64 14.55 2.25
C ILE A 75 -28.90 15.41 2.29
N GLN A 76 -30.04 14.80 1.98
CA GLN A 76 -31.35 15.45 2.09
C GLN A 76 -31.63 15.75 3.57
N THR A 77 -31.86 17.02 3.89
CA THR A 77 -32.27 17.43 5.23
C THR A 77 -33.59 18.22 5.15
N THR A 78 -33.56 19.53 5.32
CA THR A 78 -34.72 20.43 5.17
C THR A 78 -34.37 21.58 4.24
N GLU A 79 -35.36 22.34 3.76
CA GLU A 79 -35.14 23.50 2.90
C GLU A 79 -34.19 24.55 3.50
N LYS A 80 -34.06 24.58 4.84
CA LYS A 80 -33.22 25.54 5.56
C LYS A 80 -31.76 25.08 5.74
N LYS A 81 -31.40 23.87 5.32
CA LYS A 81 -30.08 23.28 5.59
C LYS A 81 -29.54 22.54 4.37
N MET A 82 -28.29 22.83 4.02
CA MET A 82 -27.51 22.04 3.07
C MET A 82 -26.52 21.17 3.85
N ALA A 83 -26.49 19.87 3.54
CA ALA A 83 -25.56 18.93 4.14
C ALA A 83 -24.84 18.13 3.06
N TYR A 84 -23.52 17.98 3.21
CA TYR A 84 -22.71 17.15 2.34
C TYR A 84 -21.54 16.53 3.12
N THR A 85 -20.98 15.45 2.60
CA THR A 85 -19.72 14.87 3.08
C THR A 85 -18.61 15.13 2.07
N GLN A 86 -17.38 15.19 2.55
CA GLN A 86 -16.17 15.18 1.73
C GLN A 86 -15.22 14.11 2.27
N HIS A 87 -14.47 13.48 1.37
CA HIS A 87 -13.44 12.52 1.73
C HIS A 87 -12.09 13.19 1.51
N GLU A 88 -11.48 13.63 2.59
CA GLU A 88 -10.19 14.30 2.55
C GLU A 88 -9.05 13.29 2.80
N PRO A 89 -7.86 13.51 2.20
CA PRO A 89 -6.68 12.74 2.54
C PRO A 89 -6.30 12.89 4.02
N TRP A 90 -5.72 11.82 4.56
CA TRP A 90 -5.10 11.78 5.90
C TRP A 90 -3.80 12.59 5.99
N GLU A 91 -3.33 13.20 4.91
CA GLU A 91 -2.05 13.90 4.82
C GLU A 91 -0.82 12.99 4.82
N VAL A 92 -0.26 12.71 6.00
CA VAL A 92 0.95 11.88 6.16
C VAL A 92 0.53 10.54 6.74
N VAL A 93 0.74 9.47 5.97
CA VAL A 93 0.44 8.10 6.36
C VAL A 93 1.70 7.26 6.42
N ALA A 94 1.67 6.16 7.16
CA ALA A 94 2.76 5.20 7.20
C ALA A 94 2.31 3.80 6.82
N GLY A 95 3.15 3.12 6.05
CA GLY A 95 3.00 1.70 5.73
C GLY A 95 4.14 0.89 6.31
N ILE A 96 3.84 -0.21 6.99
CA ILE A 96 4.82 -1.18 7.45
C ILE A 96 4.50 -2.50 6.76
N ILE A 97 5.44 -3.01 5.95
CA ILE A 97 5.24 -4.19 5.12
C ILE A 97 6.09 -5.38 5.58
N PRO A 98 5.63 -6.63 5.34
CA PRO A 98 6.39 -7.83 5.65
C PRO A 98 7.40 -8.15 4.52
N TRP A 99 8.23 -9.18 4.73
CA TRP A 99 9.27 -9.58 3.78
C TRP A 99 8.78 -10.49 2.64
N ASN A 100 7.77 -11.32 2.90
CA ASN A 100 7.35 -12.43 2.04
C ASN A 100 6.67 -11.97 0.73
N THR A 101 5.89 -10.89 0.78
CA THR A 101 5.17 -10.35 -0.38
C THR A 101 5.51 -8.87 -0.60
N SER A 102 6.79 -8.51 -0.42
CA SER A 102 7.25 -7.12 -0.30
C SER A 102 6.76 -6.18 -1.41
N LEU A 103 6.78 -6.60 -2.68
CA LEU A 103 6.36 -5.70 -3.78
C LEU A 103 4.84 -5.49 -3.86
N MET A 104 4.03 -6.56 -3.79
CA MET A 104 2.57 -6.40 -3.84
C MET A 104 2.08 -5.64 -2.61
N MET A 105 2.63 -5.94 -1.43
CA MET A 105 2.32 -5.22 -0.19
C MET A 105 2.75 -3.75 -0.26
N LEU A 106 3.89 -3.46 -0.90
CA LEU A 106 4.32 -2.09 -1.18
C LEU A 106 3.29 -1.36 -2.04
N MET A 107 2.86 -1.95 -3.17
CA MET A 107 1.86 -1.35 -4.04
C MET A 107 0.49 -1.20 -3.38
N MET A 108 0.11 -2.18 -2.56
CA MET A 108 -1.12 -2.15 -1.77
C MET A 108 -1.20 -0.97 -0.80
N LYS A 109 -0.04 -0.47 -0.34
CA LYS A 109 0.01 0.71 0.53
C LYS A 109 0.25 2.01 -0.25
N LEU A 110 1.13 1.98 -1.27
CA LEU A 110 1.48 3.16 -2.06
C LEU A 110 0.31 3.64 -2.93
N ALA A 111 -0.27 2.76 -3.74
CA ALA A 111 -1.21 3.14 -4.78
C ALA A 111 -2.48 3.84 -4.23
N PRO A 112 -3.20 3.28 -3.24
CA PRO A 112 -4.35 3.97 -2.63
C PRO A 112 -3.95 5.26 -1.93
N ALA A 113 -2.81 5.29 -1.23
CA ALA A 113 -2.36 6.48 -0.51
C ALA A 113 -2.10 7.64 -1.46
N LEU A 114 -1.37 7.39 -2.55
CA LEU A 114 -1.03 8.39 -3.56
C LEU A 114 -2.25 8.82 -4.38
N ALA A 115 -3.17 7.90 -4.71
CA ALA A 115 -4.36 8.20 -5.50
C ALA A 115 -5.25 9.27 -4.85
N ILE A 116 -5.33 9.26 -3.51
CA ILE A 116 -6.10 10.25 -2.74
C ILE A 116 -5.27 11.45 -2.28
N GLY A 117 -3.97 11.51 -2.61
CA GLY A 117 -3.10 12.63 -2.31
C GLY A 117 -2.39 12.57 -0.95
N ASN A 118 -2.38 11.42 -0.27
CA ASN A 118 -1.51 11.28 0.90
C ASN A 118 -0.04 11.27 0.47
N THR A 119 0.81 11.74 1.38
CA THR A 119 2.22 11.39 1.38
C THR A 119 2.45 10.20 2.30
N ILE A 120 3.41 9.35 1.98
CA ILE A 120 3.57 8.07 2.64
C ILE A 120 5.02 7.79 3.03
N VAL A 121 5.20 7.28 4.25
CA VAL A 121 6.44 6.70 4.75
C VAL A 121 6.29 5.19 4.78
N ILE A 122 7.10 4.47 4.02
CA ILE A 122 7.12 3.01 4.03
C ILE A 122 8.32 2.50 4.81
N LYS A 123 8.07 1.63 5.79
CA LYS A 123 9.10 0.79 6.40
C LYS A 123 9.12 -0.56 5.72
N THR A 124 10.25 -0.90 5.10
CA THR A 124 10.52 -2.23 4.54
C THR A 124 11.26 -3.07 5.58
N LEU A 125 11.20 -4.40 5.47
CA LEU A 125 12.07 -5.25 6.28
C LEU A 125 13.50 -5.21 5.73
N GLU A 126 14.47 -5.14 6.65
CA GLU A 126 15.91 -5.16 6.43
C GLU A 126 16.42 -6.34 5.60
N LEU A 127 15.69 -7.46 5.61
CA LEU A 127 16.03 -8.62 4.81
C LEU A 127 15.74 -8.44 3.31
N THR A 128 14.82 -7.53 2.94
CA THR A 128 14.30 -7.47 1.55
C THR A 128 14.25 -6.05 0.93
N PRO A 129 15.33 -5.26 0.95
CA PRO A 129 15.23 -3.84 0.61
C PRO A 129 15.29 -3.52 -0.89
N PHE A 130 15.99 -4.32 -1.70
CA PHE A 130 16.34 -3.95 -3.08
C PHE A 130 15.13 -3.63 -3.96
N THR A 131 14.08 -4.43 -3.87
CA THR A 131 12.86 -4.22 -4.65
C THR A 131 12.19 -2.89 -4.34
N ALA A 132 12.12 -2.51 -3.06
CA ALA A 132 11.50 -1.26 -2.66
C ALA A 132 12.37 -0.04 -3.03
N LEU A 133 13.70 -0.17 -2.94
CA LEU A 133 14.62 0.88 -3.36
C LEU A 133 14.56 1.12 -4.87
N PHE A 134 14.51 0.07 -5.68
CA PHE A 134 14.34 0.20 -7.12
C PHE A 134 12.99 0.83 -7.50
N VAL A 135 11.92 0.51 -6.76
CA VAL A 135 10.62 1.19 -6.90
C VAL A 135 10.73 2.69 -6.57
N ALA A 136 11.57 3.10 -5.63
CA ALA A 136 11.79 4.51 -5.34
C ALA A 136 12.30 5.28 -6.56
N ASP A 137 13.21 4.68 -7.34
CA ASP A 137 13.73 5.28 -8.57
C ASP A 137 12.62 5.41 -9.63
N LEU A 138 11.78 4.38 -9.79
CA LEU A 138 10.64 4.43 -10.71
C LEU A 138 9.59 5.47 -10.29
N LEU A 139 9.36 5.67 -8.99
CA LEU A 139 8.46 6.71 -8.49
C LEU A 139 9.00 8.11 -8.81
N ASN A 140 10.31 8.31 -8.68
CA ASN A 140 10.97 9.56 -9.06
C ASN A 140 10.82 9.81 -10.58
N GLU A 141 11.06 8.79 -11.41
CA GLU A 141 10.89 8.89 -12.87
C GLU A 141 9.43 9.15 -13.28
N ALA A 142 8.46 8.58 -12.55
CA ALA A 142 7.03 8.84 -12.76
C ALA A 142 6.61 10.28 -12.44
N GLY A 143 7.46 11.06 -11.76
CA GLY A 143 7.20 12.44 -11.37
C GLY A 143 6.56 12.61 -10.00
N ILE A 144 6.70 11.63 -9.09
CA ILE A 144 6.34 11.82 -7.68
C ILE A 144 7.28 12.87 -7.07
N PRO A 145 6.77 13.93 -6.42
CA PRO A 145 7.62 14.98 -5.91
C PRO A 145 8.43 14.52 -4.69
N PRO A 146 9.63 15.09 -4.46
CA PRO A 146 10.47 14.75 -3.32
C PRO A 146 9.74 14.78 -1.98
N GLY A 147 9.85 13.68 -1.24
CA GLY A 147 9.25 13.51 0.08
C GLY A 147 7.76 13.15 0.07
N ALA A 148 7.11 12.99 -1.09
CA ALA A 148 5.75 12.44 -1.15
C ALA A 148 5.74 10.93 -0.88
N VAL A 149 6.79 10.22 -1.28
CA VAL A 149 7.08 8.85 -0.86
C VAL A 149 8.45 8.84 -0.19
N ASN A 150 8.54 8.19 0.97
CA ASN A 150 9.80 7.98 1.68
C ASN A 150 9.90 6.50 2.03
N ILE A 151 10.92 5.80 1.55
CA ILE A 151 11.14 4.39 1.85
C ILE A 151 12.31 4.29 2.83
N ILE A 152 12.05 3.72 4.00
CA ILE A 152 13.03 3.60 5.08
C ILE A 152 13.30 2.12 5.32
N ASN A 153 14.57 1.75 5.15
CA ASN A 153 15.06 0.43 5.50
C ASN A 153 15.90 0.49 6.77
N LYS A 154 15.28 0.28 7.94
CA LYS A 154 15.99 0.28 9.22
C LYS A 154 15.31 -0.63 10.25
N TYR A 155 16.13 -1.35 11.00
CA TYR A 155 15.69 -2.17 12.13
C TYR A 155 15.04 -1.32 13.24
N SER A 156 14.04 -1.87 13.92
CA SER A 156 13.37 -1.27 15.10
C SER A 156 12.73 0.12 14.94
N ILE A 157 12.55 0.67 13.73
CA ILE A 157 11.86 1.97 13.59
C ILE A 157 10.33 1.87 13.61
N GLY A 158 9.75 0.67 13.60
CA GLY A 158 8.29 0.49 13.58
C GLY A 158 7.59 1.15 14.77
N ALA A 159 8.17 1.04 15.98
CA ALA A 159 7.66 1.72 17.16
C ALA A 159 7.79 3.25 17.04
N ALA A 160 8.90 3.75 16.50
CA ALA A 160 9.09 5.18 16.28
C ALA A 160 8.06 5.74 15.29
N ILE A 161 7.74 5.01 14.22
CA ILE A 161 6.66 5.34 13.27
C ILE A 161 5.31 5.35 14.00
N ALA A 162 5.03 4.33 14.80
CA ALA A 162 3.79 4.23 15.57
C ALA A 162 3.61 5.39 16.55
N SER A 163 4.68 5.85 17.18
CA SER A 163 4.68 6.94 18.16
C SER A 163 5.00 8.32 17.56
N TYR A 164 5.07 8.47 16.24
CA TYR A 164 5.38 9.76 15.62
C TYR A 164 4.12 10.65 15.50
N PRO A 165 4.09 11.87 16.07
CA PRO A 165 2.87 12.67 16.18
C PRO A 165 2.32 13.18 14.84
N ASN A 166 3.19 13.35 13.84
CA ASN A 166 2.81 13.88 12.53
C ASN A 166 2.49 12.77 11.50
N ILE A 167 2.26 11.54 11.94
CA ILE A 167 1.65 10.48 11.12
C ILE A 167 0.20 10.32 11.58
N ASN A 168 -0.72 10.48 10.63
CA ASN A 168 -2.17 10.53 10.90
C ASN A 168 -2.86 9.18 10.67
N LYS A 169 -2.24 8.26 9.93
CA LYS A 169 -2.74 6.89 9.74
C LYS A 169 -1.61 5.90 9.54
N ILE A 170 -1.78 4.68 10.06
CA ILE A 170 -0.83 3.57 9.89
C ILE A 170 -1.54 2.39 9.23
N SER A 171 -0.90 1.80 8.23
CA SER A 171 -1.29 0.50 7.65
C SER A 171 -0.16 -0.50 7.90
N PHE A 172 -0.41 -1.50 8.73
CA PHE A 172 0.58 -2.50 9.13
C PHE A 172 0.15 -3.89 8.68
N THR A 173 1.07 -4.63 8.09
CA THR A 173 0.86 -6.02 7.68
C THR A 173 2.02 -6.88 8.19
N GLU A 174 1.85 -7.66 9.26
CA GLU A 174 2.81 -8.65 9.79
C GLU A 174 2.20 -9.36 11.03
N SER A 175 2.94 -9.52 12.13
CA SER A 175 2.59 -10.37 13.26
C SER A 175 1.57 -9.72 14.18
N THR A 176 0.70 -10.55 14.77
CA THR A 176 -0.31 -10.09 15.73
C THR A 176 0.31 -9.39 16.94
N ILE A 177 1.45 -9.89 17.42
CA ILE A 177 2.16 -9.32 18.58
C ILE A 177 2.64 -7.89 18.27
N THR A 178 3.23 -7.66 17.09
CA THR A 178 3.67 -6.32 16.70
C THR A 178 2.49 -5.40 16.39
N GLY A 179 1.43 -5.93 15.76
CA GLY A 179 0.18 -5.20 15.52
C GLY A 179 -0.45 -4.64 16.81
N GLN A 180 -0.50 -5.44 17.88
CA GLN A 180 -0.97 -4.99 19.20
C GLN A 180 -0.12 -3.83 19.77
N LYS A 181 1.21 -3.90 19.62
CA LYS A 181 2.11 -2.82 20.07
C LYS A 181 1.87 -1.53 19.29
N ILE A 182 1.64 -1.61 17.98
CA ILE A 182 1.34 -0.45 17.14
C ILE A 182 0.02 0.18 17.56
N LEU A 183 -1.02 -0.62 17.79
CA LEU A 183 -2.31 -0.13 18.28
C LEU A 183 -2.18 0.59 19.62
N LYS A 184 -1.45 -0.01 20.58
CA LYS A 184 -1.21 0.61 21.89
C LYS A 184 -0.49 1.95 21.75
N ALA A 185 0.58 2.00 20.96
CA ALA A 185 1.34 3.22 20.73
C ALA A 185 0.52 4.32 20.03
N ALA A 186 -0.34 3.94 19.08
CA ALA A 186 -1.25 4.87 18.40
C ALA A 186 -2.29 5.45 19.37
N ALA A 187 -2.86 4.61 20.24
CA ALA A 187 -3.84 5.01 21.24
C ALA A 187 -3.27 5.97 22.30
N GLU A 188 -2.02 5.75 22.72
CA GLU A 188 -1.36 6.59 23.73
C GLU A 188 -0.95 7.99 23.21
N LEU A 189 -0.84 8.18 21.89
CA LEU A 189 -0.27 9.40 21.31
C LEU A 189 -1.32 10.40 20.81
N ASN A 190 -2.01 10.07 19.71
CA ASN A 190 -2.93 10.98 19.03
C ASN A 190 -4.18 10.26 18.50
N MET A 191 -4.41 9.00 18.91
CA MET A 191 -5.53 8.17 18.45
C MET A 191 -5.61 8.06 16.92
N LYS A 192 -4.46 8.14 16.22
CA LYS A 192 -4.37 7.94 14.77
C LYS A 192 -5.01 6.62 14.36
N GLU A 193 -5.62 6.60 13.18
CA GLU A 193 -6.26 5.40 12.68
C GLU A 193 -5.21 4.34 12.32
N VAL A 194 -5.43 3.10 12.74
CA VAL A 194 -4.54 1.96 12.46
C VAL A 194 -5.32 0.88 11.73
N MET A 195 -4.84 0.50 10.55
CA MET A 195 -5.30 -0.66 9.80
C MET A 195 -4.28 -1.79 9.99
N LEU A 196 -4.75 -2.95 10.44
CA LEU A 196 -3.93 -4.13 10.66
C LEU A 196 -4.37 -5.27 9.74
N GLU A 197 -3.40 -5.85 9.04
CA GLU A 197 -3.53 -7.15 8.39
C GLU A 197 -2.57 -8.10 9.09
N LEU A 198 -3.10 -9.10 9.78
CA LEU A 198 -2.32 -9.94 10.70
C LEU A 198 -2.28 -11.37 10.23
N GLU A 199 -1.34 -12.13 10.78
CA GLU A 199 -1.23 -13.57 10.57
C GLU A 199 -2.57 -14.28 10.87
N GLU A 200 -2.92 -15.21 9.99
CA GLU A 200 -4.16 -15.98 10.07
C GLU A 200 -3.87 -17.47 9.90
N LYS A 201 -4.80 -18.31 10.37
CA LYS A 201 -4.81 -19.75 10.13
C LYS A 201 -6.07 -20.11 9.35
N SER A 202 -6.05 -19.84 8.05
CA SER A 202 -7.22 -20.01 7.17
C SER A 202 -7.49 -21.50 6.87
N PRO A 203 -8.68 -22.03 7.23
CA PRO A 203 -9.02 -23.43 6.97
C PRO A 203 -9.42 -23.66 5.51
N THR A 204 -9.02 -24.80 4.95
CA THR A 204 -9.58 -25.33 3.70
C THR A 204 -10.50 -26.51 4.05
N ILE A 205 -11.79 -26.41 3.73
CA ILE A 205 -12.81 -27.39 4.11
C ILE A 205 -13.32 -28.10 2.85
N ILE A 206 -13.17 -29.42 2.78
CA ILE A 206 -13.59 -30.26 1.65
C ILE A 206 -14.81 -31.08 2.07
N PHE A 207 -15.94 -30.87 1.40
CA PHE A 207 -17.18 -31.62 1.63
C PHE A 207 -17.25 -32.90 0.80
N ASN A 208 -18.15 -33.81 1.15
CA ASN A 208 -18.31 -35.13 0.50
C ASN A 208 -18.71 -35.06 -0.97
N ASN A 209 -19.29 -33.95 -1.42
CA ASN A 209 -19.72 -33.70 -2.79
C ASN A 209 -18.70 -32.88 -3.60
N ALA A 210 -17.51 -32.62 -3.07
CA ALA A 210 -16.47 -31.91 -3.79
C ALA A 210 -15.90 -32.76 -4.93
N ASP A 211 -15.58 -32.12 -6.05
CA ASP A 211 -14.69 -32.69 -7.06
C ASP A 211 -13.31 -32.90 -6.42
N LEU A 212 -12.96 -34.15 -6.17
CA LEU A 212 -11.72 -34.51 -5.46
C LEU A 212 -10.47 -34.14 -6.25
N ASP A 213 -10.49 -34.25 -7.58
CA ASP A 213 -9.32 -33.93 -8.42
C ASP A 213 -9.03 -32.44 -8.39
N GLN A 214 -10.08 -31.60 -8.34
CA GLN A 214 -9.91 -30.17 -8.11
C GLN A 214 -9.51 -29.88 -6.67
N ALA A 215 -10.20 -30.47 -5.70
CA ALA A 215 -9.93 -30.20 -4.28
C ALA A 215 -8.46 -30.45 -3.92
N VAL A 216 -7.85 -31.53 -4.44
CA VAL A 216 -6.43 -31.82 -4.23
C VAL A 216 -5.52 -30.73 -4.81
N LYS A 217 -5.78 -30.26 -6.04
CA LYS A 217 -4.96 -29.22 -6.70
C LYS A 217 -4.99 -27.87 -5.97
N TRP A 218 -6.11 -27.55 -5.33
CA TRP A 218 -6.29 -26.27 -4.64
C TRP A 218 -5.86 -26.30 -3.16
N ALA A 219 -5.84 -27.48 -2.54
CA ALA A 219 -5.55 -27.64 -1.10
C ALA A 219 -4.09 -28.04 -0.79
N VAL A 220 -3.35 -28.60 -1.75
CA VAL A 220 -2.02 -29.21 -1.55
C VAL A 220 -0.97 -28.58 -2.45
#